data_AF-A0A4R3KJC7-F1
#
_entry.id   AF-A0A4R3KJC7-F1
#
_cell.length_a   1.000
_cell.length_b   1.000
_cell.length_c   1.000
_cell.angle_alpha   90.00
_cell.angle_beta   90.00
_cell.angle_gamma   90.00
#
_symmetry.space_group_name_H-M   'P 1'
#
loop_
_entity.id
_entity.type
_entity.pdbx_description
1 polymer ?
#
loop_
_entity_poly.entity_id
_entity_poly.type
_entity_poly.pdbx_seq_one_letter_code
_entity_poly.pdbx_strand_id
1 'polypeptide(L)' 'METVKLSTLVRFVLPELQELLTVQELEMPVVLKNGIDSISYEDILEIIEATISHMNEKGVLLH' A
#
# COMPACT_ATOMS: atom_id res chain seq x y z
N MET A 1 -13.99 -9.04 -2.73
CA MET A 1 -13.30 -8.33 -1.63
C MET A 1 -12.18 -9.23 -1.15
N GLU A 2 -10.96 -8.82 -1.40
CA GLU A 2 -9.73 -9.51 -1.07
C GLU A 2 -8.88 -8.57 -0.20
N THR A 3 -8.21 -9.11 0.81
CA THR A 3 -7.28 -8.32 1.63
C THR A 3 -5.87 -8.83 1.37
N VAL A 4 -5.02 -7.94 0.88
CA VAL A 4 -3.60 -8.22 0.63
C VAL A 4 -2.73 -7.32 1.51
N LYS A 5 -1.45 -7.66 1.67
CA LYS A 5 -0.50 -6.74 2.32
C LYS A 5 -0.02 -5.70 1.32
N LEU A 6 0.33 -4.50 1.79
CA LEU A 6 0.95 -3.46 0.97
C LEU A 6 2.23 -3.99 0.29
N SER A 7 3.03 -4.81 1.00
CA SER A 7 4.20 -5.50 0.43
C SER A 7 3.90 -6.33 -0.81
N THR A 8 2.70 -6.91 -0.94
CA THR A 8 2.28 -7.65 -2.14
C THR A 8 2.10 -6.72 -3.33
N LEU A 9 1.47 -5.56 -3.11
CA LEU A 9 1.26 -4.54 -4.14
C LEU A 9 2.58 -3.91 -4.57
N VAL A 10 3.40 -3.53 -3.59
CA VAL A 10 4.74 -2.96 -3.81
C VAL A 10 5.60 -3.92 -4.60
N ARG A 11 5.64 -5.22 -4.25
CA ARG A 11 6.42 -6.21 -4.99
C ARG A 11 5.99 -6.36 -6.45
N PHE A 12 4.70 -6.15 -6.73
CA PHE A 12 4.15 -6.32 -8.08
C PHE A 12 4.41 -5.11 -8.99
N VAL A 13 4.45 -3.91 -8.42
CA VAL A 13 4.45 -2.64 -9.17
C VAL A 13 5.77 -1.91 -9.07
N LEU A 14 6.34 -1.81 -7.86
CA LEU A 14 7.57 -1.07 -7.57
C LEU A 14 8.37 -1.81 -6.48
N PRO A 15 9.05 -2.93 -6.81
CA PRO A 15 9.81 -3.69 -5.83
C PRO A 15 10.90 -2.85 -5.14
N GLU A 16 11.38 -1.78 -5.79
CA GLU A 16 12.37 -0.85 -5.25
C GLU A 16 11.85 -0.10 -3.99
N LEU A 17 10.54 0.07 -3.85
CA LEU A 17 9.95 0.68 -2.65
C LEU A 17 10.02 -0.25 -1.43
N GLN A 18 10.27 -1.56 -1.58
CA GLN A 18 10.39 -2.45 -0.41
C GLN A 18 11.54 -2.05 0.53
N GLU A 19 12.63 -1.50 -0.02
CA GLU A 19 13.77 -1.06 0.79
C GLU A 19 13.57 0.34 1.38
N LEU A 20 12.60 1.10 0.87
CA LEU A 20 12.29 2.47 1.27
C LEU A 20 11.17 2.55 2.32
N LEU A 21 10.31 1.54 2.37
CA LEU A 21 9.21 1.44 3.31
C LEU A 21 9.62 0.73 4.60
N THR A 22 9.06 1.18 5.70
CA THR A 22 9.18 0.53 7.00
C THR A 22 8.45 -0.81 7.00
N VAL A 23 8.87 -1.72 7.90
CA VAL A 23 8.20 -3.01 8.10
C VAL A 23 6.71 -2.82 8.45
N GLN A 24 6.37 -1.74 9.17
CA GLN A 24 4.99 -1.42 9.54
C GLN A 24 4.15 -1.08 8.31
N GLU A 25 4.67 -0.26 7.39
CA GLU A 25 4.00 0.07 6.12
C GLU A 25 3.80 -1.17 5.27
N LEU A 26 4.83 -2.00 5.11
CA LEU A 26 4.80 -3.20 4.28
C LEU A 26 3.81 -4.26 4.76
N GLU A 27 3.57 -4.32 6.06
CA GLU A 27 2.63 -5.24 6.70
C GLU A 27 1.18 -4.72 6.71
N MET A 28 0.93 -3.49 6.22
CA MET A 28 -0.41 -2.90 6.22
C MET A 28 -1.39 -3.70 5.36
N PRO A 29 -2.62 -3.97 5.87
CA PRO A 29 -3.66 -4.61 5.09
C PRO A 29 -4.32 -3.60 4.14
N VAL A 30 -4.44 -3.99 2.88
CA VAL A 30 -5.10 -3.25 1.80
C VAL A 30 -6.26 -4.09 1.28
N VAL A 31 -7.46 -3.50 1.27
CA VAL A 31 -8.68 -4.17 0.82
C VAL A 31 -8.97 -3.83 -0.64
N LEU A 32 -8.90 -4.83 -1.51
CA LEU A 32 -9.21 -4.73 -2.93
C LEU A 32 -10.64 -5.21 -3.19
N LYS A 33 -11.45 -4.38 -3.83
CA LYS A 33 -12.87 -4.72 -4.10
C LYS A 33 -13.00 -5.85 -5.12
N ASN A 34 -12.22 -5.77 -6.20
CA ASN A 34 -12.32 -6.62 -7.38
C ASN A 34 -11.11 -7.58 -7.54
N GLY A 35 -10.22 -7.63 -6.56
CA GLY A 35 -8.97 -8.41 -6.60
C GLY A 35 -7.87 -7.73 -7.40
N ILE A 36 -6.63 -8.21 -7.25
CA ILE A 36 -5.44 -7.57 -7.81
C ILE A 36 -5.40 -7.59 -9.35
N ASP A 37 -5.92 -8.65 -9.99
CA ASP A 37 -5.88 -8.82 -11.46
C ASP A 37 -6.77 -7.84 -12.23
N SER A 38 -7.71 -7.20 -11.54
CA SER A 38 -8.69 -6.27 -12.13
C SER A 38 -8.31 -4.80 -12.01
N ILE A 39 -7.18 -4.52 -11.34
CA ILE A 39 -6.72 -3.21 -10.93
C ILE A 39 -5.60 -2.77 -11.88
N SER A 40 -5.64 -1.52 -12.34
CA SER A 40 -4.61 -1.00 -13.22
C SER A 40 -3.33 -0.67 -12.43
N TYR A 41 -2.20 -0.57 -13.13
CA TYR A 41 -0.94 -0.14 -12.53
C TYR A 41 -1.06 1.23 -11.84
N GLU A 42 -1.79 2.17 -12.46
CA GLU A 42 -2.03 3.52 -11.92
C GLU A 42 -2.84 3.47 -10.62
N ASP A 43 -3.88 2.64 -10.57
CA ASP A 43 -4.68 2.44 -9.35
C ASP A 43 -3.81 1.85 -8.21
N ILE A 44 -2.87 0.95 -8.51
CA ILE A 44 -1.99 0.37 -7.47
C ILE A 44 -1.06 1.45 -6.92
N LEU A 45 -0.53 2.34 -7.77
CA LEU A 45 0.31 3.45 -7.31
C LEU A 45 -0.48 4.37 -6.38
N GLU A 46 -1.70 4.74 -6.75
CA GLU A 46 -2.57 5.57 -5.90
C GLU A 46 -2.86 4.89 -4.56
N ILE A 47 -3.13 3.58 -4.56
CA ILE A 47 -3.34 2.80 -3.34
C ILE A 47 -2.09 2.80 -2.46
N ILE A 48 -0.90 2.62 -3.05
CA ILE A 48 0.37 2.62 -2.31
C ILE A 48 0.57 4.00 -1.66
N GLU A 49 0.44 5.08 -2.44
CA GLU A 49 0.59 6.46 -1.97
C GLU A 49 -0.42 6.80 -0.86
N ALA A 50 -1.69 6.46 -1.05
CA ALA A 50 -2.75 6.69 -0.06
C ALA A 50 -2.51 5.90 1.23
N THR A 51 -2.04 4.65 1.12
CA THR A 51 -1.75 3.81 2.29
C THR A 51 -0.59 4.38 3.11
N ILE A 52 0.49 4.82 2.45
CA ILE A 52 1.65 5.44 3.10
C ILE A 52 1.26 6.78 3.73
N SER A 53 0.54 7.63 2.98
CA SER A 53 0.11 8.96 3.44
C SER A 53 -0.80 8.85 4.66
N HIS A 54 -1.81 7.97 4.63
CA HIS A 54 -2.72 7.75 5.75
C HIS A 54 -2.01 7.25 7.01
N MET A 55 -0.94 6.46 6.85
CA MET A 55 -0.13 6.02 7.99
C MET A 55 0.69 7.17 8.57
N ASN A 56 1.33 7.97 7.71
CA ASN A 56 2.11 9.13 8.14
C ASN A 56 1.23 10.19 8.80
N GLU A 57 0.03 10.44 8.27
CA GLU A 57 -0.95 11.35 8.89
C GLU A 57 -1.40 10.85 10.28
N LYS A 58 -1.58 9.54 10.46
CA LYS A 58 -1.85 8.95 11.79
C LYS A 58 -0.65 9.00 12.75
N GLY A 59 0.57 9.11 12.23
CA GLY A 59 1.77 9.43 13.02
C GLY A 59 1.91 10.92 13.37
N VAL A 60 1.22 11.81 12.63
CA VAL A 60 1.26 13.27 12.78
C VAL A 60 0.07 13.83 13.58
N LEU A 61 -0.94 13.03 13.93
CA LEU A 61 -1.99 13.41 14.90
C LEU A 61 -1.52 13.24 16.36
N LEU A 62 -0.37 13.84 16.69
CA LEU A 62 -0.01 14.29 18.03
C LEU A 62 0.12 15.82 18.02
N HIS A 63 -0.99 16.53 17.83
CA HIS A 63 -1.15 17.89 18.36
C HIS A 63 -2.62 18.24 18.59
#